data_AF-H7BZ35-F1
#
_entry.id   AF-H7BZ35-F1
#
_cell.length_a   1.000
_cell.length_b   1.000
_cell.length_c   1.000
_cell.angle_alpha   90.00
_cell.angle_beta   90.00
_cell.angle_gamma   90.00
#
_symmetry.space_group_name_H-M   'P 1'
#
loop_
_entity.id
_entity.type
_entity.pdbx_description
1 polymer ?
#
loop_
_entity_poly.entity_id
_entity_poly.type
_entity_poly.pdbx_seq_one_letter_code
_entity_poly.pdbx_strand_id
1 'polypeptide(L)'
;VGLDIEMAFNYHYHEVMEEIADTMVQIFKGLQERFQTEIQTVNKQFPCEPFKFLEPTLRLEYCEALAMLREAGVEMGDEDDLSTPNEKLLGHLVKEKKQSNSYDMFMRGEEILSGAQRIHDPQLLTERALHHGIDLEKIKAYIDSFRFGAPPHAGGGIGLERVTMLFLGLHNVRQTSMFPRDPKRLTP
;
A
#
# COMPACT_ATOMS: atom_id res chain seq x y z
N VAL A 1 12.61 7.35 -0.63
CA VAL A 1 12.34 7.67 0.78
C VAL A 1 11.06 6.93 1.17
N GLY A 2 11.12 6.08 2.19
CA GLY A 2 9.91 5.50 2.79
C GLY A 2 9.25 6.51 3.74
N LEU A 3 7.93 6.49 3.81
CA LEU A 3 7.14 7.14 4.86
C LEU A 3 6.27 6.04 5.47
N ASP A 4 6.59 5.63 6.68
CA ASP A 4 6.06 4.43 7.32
C ASP A 4 5.17 4.79 8.52
N ILE A 5 4.00 4.15 8.61
CA ILE A 5 3.02 4.35 9.69
C ILE A 5 2.78 3.00 10.36
N GLU A 6 2.86 2.95 11.69
CA GLU A 6 2.50 1.79 12.51
C GLU A 6 1.79 2.31 13.77
N MET A 7 0.60 1.77 14.07
CA MET A 7 -0.34 2.32 15.04
C MET A 7 -1.03 1.21 15.83
N ALA A 8 -1.14 1.38 17.14
CA ALA A 8 -1.95 0.53 18.01
C ALA A 8 -3.44 0.93 17.93
N PHE A 9 -4.33 -0.05 17.95
CA PHE A 9 -5.78 0.15 17.85
C PHE A 9 -6.54 -0.58 18.97
N ASN A 10 -7.86 -0.37 19.06
CA ASN A 10 -8.67 -0.83 20.20
C ASN A 10 -9.34 -2.18 19.94
N TYR A 11 -9.99 -2.34 18.78
CA TYR A 11 -10.88 -3.46 18.47
C TYR A 11 -10.68 -4.04 17.07
N HIS A 12 -10.42 -3.22 16.04
CA HIS A 12 -10.32 -3.69 14.66
C HIS A 12 -9.25 -2.95 13.85
N TYR A 13 -8.53 -3.65 12.98
CA TYR A 13 -7.45 -3.08 12.16
C TYR A 13 -7.94 -2.01 11.16
N HIS A 14 -9.26 -1.95 10.91
CA HIS A 14 -9.87 -0.88 10.13
C HIS A 14 -9.66 0.50 10.76
N GLU A 15 -9.54 0.61 12.09
CA GLU A 15 -9.16 1.86 12.77
C GLU A 15 -7.87 2.46 12.19
N VAL A 16 -6.86 1.64 11.89
CA VAL A 16 -5.59 2.11 11.32
C VAL A 16 -5.66 2.27 9.81
N MET A 17 -6.32 1.34 9.11
CA MET A 17 -6.49 1.39 7.66
C MET A 17 -7.27 2.63 7.22
N GLU A 18 -8.26 3.06 8.00
CA GLU A 18 -9.06 4.27 7.74
C GLU A 18 -8.27 5.55 8.05
N GLU A 19 -7.50 5.61 9.14
CA GLU A 19 -6.58 6.74 9.45
C GLU A 19 -5.47 6.90 8.38
N ILE A 20 -4.91 5.79 7.88
CA ILE A 20 -3.97 5.83 6.74
C ILE A 20 -4.69 6.32 5.47
N ALA A 21 -5.92 5.86 5.22
CA ALA A 21 -6.68 6.26 4.04
C ALA A 21 -7.08 7.75 4.07
N ASP A 22 -7.50 8.29 5.22
CA ASP A 22 -7.74 9.73 5.37
C ASP A 22 -6.45 10.52 5.24
N THR A 23 -5.34 10.07 5.87
CA THR A 23 -4.03 10.71 5.72
C THR A 23 -3.64 10.89 4.24
N MET A 24 -3.87 9.87 3.40
CA MET A 24 -3.65 9.97 1.94
C MET A 24 -4.62 10.96 1.28
N VAL A 25 -5.90 10.96 1.65
CA VAL A 25 -6.90 11.95 1.17
C VAL A 25 -6.51 13.38 1.54
N GLN A 26 -6.08 13.65 2.79
CA GLN A 26 -5.63 14.98 3.21
C GLN A 26 -4.37 15.43 2.47
N ILE A 27 -3.46 14.49 2.12
CA ILE A 27 -2.31 14.77 1.24
C ILE A 27 -2.80 15.19 -0.15
N PHE A 28 -3.73 14.45 -0.77
CA PHE A 28 -4.24 14.79 -2.10
C PHE A 28 -4.99 16.14 -2.13
N LYS A 29 -5.81 16.42 -1.11
CA LYS A 29 -6.49 17.71 -0.93
C LYS A 29 -5.50 18.85 -0.75
N GLY A 30 -4.55 18.70 0.19
CA GLY A 30 -3.50 19.70 0.43
C GLY A 30 -2.62 19.97 -0.78
N LEU A 31 -2.37 18.99 -1.64
CA LEU A 31 -1.67 19.18 -2.92
C LEU A 31 -2.50 20.00 -3.91
N GLN A 32 -3.78 19.66 -4.10
CA GLN A 32 -4.67 20.36 -5.03
C GLN A 32 -5.03 21.79 -4.57
N GLU A 33 -5.09 22.04 -3.26
CA GLU A 33 -5.28 23.36 -2.68
C GLU A 33 -4.05 24.27 -2.80
N ARG A 34 -2.85 23.74 -2.49
CA ARG A 34 -1.67 24.58 -2.16
C ARG A 34 -0.59 24.60 -3.23
N PHE A 35 -0.54 23.56 -4.08
CA PHE A 35 0.54 23.36 -5.06
C PHE A 35 0.04 23.31 -6.51
N GLN A 36 -1.11 23.94 -6.78
CA GLN A 36 -1.76 23.91 -8.09
C GLN A 36 -0.91 24.59 -9.19
N THR A 37 -0.04 25.54 -8.84
CA THR A 37 0.92 26.17 -9.76
C THR A 37 1.98 25.18 -10.22
N GLU A 38 2.50 24.37 -9.30
CA GLU A 38 3.53 23.36 -9.52
C GLU A 38 2.95 22.18 -10.32
N ILE A 39 1.75 21.71 -9.95
CA ILE A 39 0.99 20.68 -10.66
C ILE A 39 0.75 21.11 -12.11
N GLN A 40 0.25 22.33 -12.35
CA GLN A 40 0.07 22.87 -13.70
C GLN A 40 1.38 23.06 -14.46
N THR A 41 2.50 23.28 -13.77
CA THR A 41 3.82 23.44 -14.39
C THR A 41 4.38 22.10 -14.85
N VAL A 42 4.25 21.04 -14.07
CA VAL A 42 4.58 19.66 -14.50
C VAL A 42 3.67 19.23 -15.65
N ASN A 43 2.36 19.50 -15.56
CA ASN A 43 1.37 19.11 -16.58
C ASN A 43 1.62 19.73 -17.97
N LYS A 44 2.34 20.85 -18.07
CA LYS A 44 2.76 21.44 -19.37
C LYS A 44 3.81 20.59 -20.09
N GLN A 45 4.60 19.79 -19.36
CA GLN A 45 5.65 18.93 -19.91
C GLN A 45 5.21 17.46 -19.96
N PHE A 46 4.42 17.02 -18.99
CA PHE A 46 3.89 15.66 -18.88
C PHE A 46 2.36 15.73 -18.70
N PRO A 47 1.58 15.81 -19.79
CA PRO A 47 0.13 15.95 -19.71
C PRO A 47 -0.53 14.76 -19.01
N CYS A 48 -1.31 15.04 -17.97
CA CYS A 48 -2.05 14.04 -17.21
C CYS A 48 -3.43 14.57 -16.76
N GLU A 49 -4.42 13.68 -16.63
CA GLU A 49 -5.66 14.05 -15.96
C GLU A 49 -5.43 14.35 -14.46
N PRO A 50 -6.11 15.36 -13.89
CA PRO A 50 -6.12 15.61 -12.45
C PRO A 50 -6.42 14.34 -11.65
N PHE A 51 -5.70 14.14 -10.55
CA PHE A 51 -5.89 12.97 -9.70
C PHE A 51 -7.27 12.99 -9.04
N LYS A 52 -7.97 11.85 -9.07
CA LYS A 52 -9.35 11.67 -8.58
C LYS A 52 -9.33 10.71 -7.40
N PHE A 53 -10.04 11.05 -6.34
CA PHE A 53 -10.26 10.24 -5.13
C PHE A 53 -11.70 10.44 -4.64
N LEU A 54 -12.12 9.64 -3.66
CA LEU A 54 -13.45 9.72 -3.04
C LEU A 54 -13.32 10.00 -1.55
N GLU A 55 -14.36 10.58 -0.95
CA GLU A 55 -14.51 10.78 0.49
C GLU A 55 -15.85 10.14 0.91
N PRO A 56 -15.86 9.00 1.64
CA PRO A 56 -14.70 8.21 2.06
C PRO A 56 -14.00 7.49 0.90
N THR A 57 -12.75 7.06 1.14
CA THR A 57 -11.95 6.27 0.19
C THR A 57 -12.66 4.99 -0.23
N LEU A 58 -12.62 4.65 -1.53
CA LEU A 58 -13.15 3.39 -2.03
C LEU A 58 -12.36 2.21 -1.42
N ARG A 59 -13.05 1.37 -0.65
CA ARG A 59 -12.50 0.14 -0.09
C ARG A 59 -13.05 -1.06 -0.85
N LEU A 60 -12.15 -1.92 -1.30
CA LEU A 60 -12.44 -3.23 -1.90
C LEU A 60 -11.55 -4.26 -1.20
N GLU A 61 -12.09 -5.43 -0.88
CA GLU A 61 -11.35 -6.58 -0.38
C GLU A 61 -10.85 -7.46 -1.54
N TYR A 62 -10.01 -8.46 -1.27
CA TYR A 62 -9.30 -9.19 -2.34
C TYR A 62 -10.24 -10.03 -3.25
N CYS A 63 -11.21 -10.67 -2.63
CA CYS A 63 -12.31 -11.39 -3.28
C CYS A 63 -13.27 -10.47 -4.04
N GLU A 64 -13.34 -9.20 -3.66
CA GLU A 64 -14.15 -8.18 -4.31
C GLU A 64 -13.55 -7.92 -5.71
N ALA A 65 -12.27 -7.58 -5.70
CA ALA A 65 -11.39 -7.53 -6.86
C ALA A 65 -11.44 -8.78 -7.78
N LEU A 66 -11.41 -10.02 -7.24
CA LEU A 66 -11.44 -11.23 -8.08
C LEU A 66 -12.72 -11.40 -8.91
N ALA A 67 -13.89 -11.02 -8.39
CA ALA A 67 -15.15 -11.12 -9.13
C ALA A 67 -15.11 -10.25 -10.40
N MET A 68 -14.54 -9.05 -10.28
CA MET A 68 -14.32 -8.12 -11.40
C MET A 68 -13.45 -8.70 -12.51
N LEU A 69 -12.30 -9.27 -12.14
CA LEU A 69 -11.34 -9.82 -13.11
C LEU A 69 -12.01 -10.90 -13.97
N ARG A 70 -12.82 -11.74 -13.35
CA ARG A 70 -13.57 -12.81 -14.02
C ARG A 70 -14.67 -12.27 -14.93
N GLU A 71 -15.41 -11.23 -14.51
CA GLU A 71 -16.36 -10.52 -15.38
C GLU A 71 -15.68 -9.79 -16.55
N ALA A 72 -14.46 -9.28 -16.35
CA ALA A 72 -13.63 -8.67 -17.38
C ALA A 72 -12.92 -9.68 -18.31
N GLY A 73 -13.11 -11.00 -18.10
CA GLY A 73 -12.57 -12.06 -18.95
C GLY A 73 -11.15 -12.53 -18.60
N VAL A 74 -10.67 -12.27 -17.38
CA VAL A 74 -9.38 -12.77 -16.88
C VAL A 74 -9.58 -14.08 -16.10
N GLU A 75 -8.89 -15.13 -16.53
CA GLU A 75 -8.76 -16.38 -15.77
C GLU A 75 -7.73 -16.21 -14.64
N MET A 76 -8.17 -16.35 -13.39
CA MET A 76 -7.34 -16.23 -12.19
C MET A 76 -7.94 -17.07 -11.05
N GLY A 77 -7.10 -17.77 -10.28
CA GLY A 77 -7.48 -18.60 -9.13
C GLY A 77 -7.86 -17.80 -7.88
N ASP A 78 -8.43 -18.47 -6.88
CA ASP A 78 -8.88 -17.83 -5.62
C ASP A 78 -7.72 -17.47 -4.65
N GLU A 79 -6.50 -17.94 -4.93
CA GLU A 79 -5.29 -17.78 -4.09
C GLU A 79 -4.08 -17.25 -4.88
N ASP A 80 -4.25 -16.91 -6.16
CA ASP A 80 -3.16 -16.38 -7.00
C ASP A 80 -2.80 -14.94 -6.60
N ASP A 81 -1.53 -14.54 -6.72
CA ASP A 81 -1.12 -13.16 -6.45
C ASP A 81 -1.50 -12.21 -7.60
N LEU A 82 -1.75 -10.93 -7.29
CA LEU A 82 -2.16 -9.93 -8.28
C LEU A 82 -0.97 -9.48 -9.12
N SER A 83 -0.85 -10.04 -10.32
CA SER A 83 0.11 -9.54 -11.30
C SER A 83 -0.18 -8.06 -11.66
N THR A 84 0.85 -7.26 -11.94
CA THR A 84 0.70 -5.83 -12.25
C THR A 84 -0.22 -5.46 -13.43
N PRO A 85 -0.42 -6.32 -14.46
CA PRO A 85 -1.53 -6.15 -15.41
C PRO A 85 -2.92 -6.24 -14.75
N ASN A 86 -3.10 -7.15 -13.78
CA ASN A 86 -4.35 -7.33 -13.05
C ASN A 86 -4.57 -6.22 -12.01
N GLU A 87 -3.53 -5.75 -11.30
CA GLU A 87 -3.58 -4.56 -10.42
C GLU A 87 -4.26 -3.37 -11.14
N LYS A 88 -3.85 -3.13 -12.39
CA LYS A 88 -4.34 -2.02 -13.21
C LYS A 88 -5.78 -2.17 -13.69
N LEU A 89 -6.31 -3.38 -13.67
CA LEU A 89 -7.69 -3.72 -14.07
C LEU A 89 -8.67 -3.72 -12.88
N LEU A 90 -8.17 -3.64 -11.64
CA LEU A 90 -8.85 -4.22 -10.47
C LEU A 90 -9.96 -3.41 -9.79
N GLY A 91 -9.92 -2.07 -9.84
CA GLY A 91 -10.54 -1.27 -8.78
C GLY A 91 -12.02 -0.88 -8.93
N HIS A 92 -13.03 -1.75 -8.70
CA HIS A 92 -14.47 -1.35 -8.60
C HIS A 92 -15.54 -2.16 -7.76
N LEU A 93 -15.64 -3.52 -7.71
CA LEU A 93 -16.83 -4.30 -7.21
C LEU A 93 -16.48 -5.54 -6.32
N VAL A 94 -17.45 -6.41 -5.90
CA VAL A 94 -17.51 -7.23 -4.63
C VAL A 94 -17.90 -8.75 -4.78
N LYS A 95 -17.69 -9.82 -3.95
CA LYS A 95 -17.06 -10.30 -2.63
C LYS A 95 -17.04 -11.89 -2.62
N GLU A 96 -16.53 -12.80 -1.73
CA GLU A 96 -15.91 -13.04 -0.38
C GLU A 96 -14.85 -14.23 -0.47
N LYS A 97 -13.96 -14.72 0.44
CA LYS A 97 -13.64 -14.52 1.91
C LYS A 97 -12.24 -15.03 2.46
N LYS A 98 -11.31 -15.66 1.72
CA LYS A 98 -10.26 -16.61 2.25
C LYS A 98 -8.98 -15.99 2.88
N GLN A 99 -9.07 -14.84 3.55
CA GLN A 99 -7.98 -13.85 3.65
C GLN A 99 -7.23 -13.68 4.99
N SER A 100 -6.11 -12.96 4.93
CA SER A 100 -5.43 -12.27 6.04
C SER A 100 -5.99 -10.85 6.28
N ASN A 101 -5.71 -10.28 7.46
CA ASN A 101 -6.00 -8.87 7.78
C ASN A 101 -4.92 -7.94 7.18
N SER A 102 -4.78 -8.00 5.86
CA SER A 102 -3.86 -7.21 5.03
C SER A 102 -4.63 -6.38 4.01
N TYR A 103 -4.03 -5.27 3.57
CA TYR A 103 -4.64 -4.29 2.69
C TYR A 103 -3.57 -3.57 1.87
N ASP A 104 -3.82 -3.40 0.58
CA ASP A 104 -2.97 -2.62 -0.31
C ASP A 104 -3.76 -1.41 -0.83
N MET A 105 -3.08 -0.28 -1.05
CA MET A 105 -3.69 0.94 -1.58
C MET A 105 -3.09 1.27 -2.95
N PHE A 106 -3.94 1.71 -3.89
CA PHE A 106 -3.57 1.89 -5.29
C PHE A 106 -3.75 3.33 -5.77
N MET A 107 -2.79 3.85 -6.55
CA MET A 107 -2.92 5.11 -7.28
C MET A 107 -2.80 4.85 -8.78
N ARG A 108 -3.82 5.23 -9.55
CA ARG A 108 -3.90 5.00 -11.02
C ARG A 108 -3.68 3.52 -11.42
N GLY A 109 -4.10 2.59 -10.57
CA GLY A 109 -3.95 1.15 -10.80
C GLY A 109 -2.57 0.57 -10.46
N GLU A 110 -1.71 1.30 -9.75
CA GLU A 110 -0.44 0.79 -9.24
C GLU A 110 -0.40 0.86 -7.71
N GLU A 111 0.05 -0.20 -7.05
CA GLU A 111 0.21 -0.29 -5.59
C GLU A 111 1.17 0.80 -5.06
N ILE A 112 0.74 1.56 -4.04
CA ILE A 112 1.56 2.60 -3.38
C ILE A 112 1.89 2.29 -1.92
N LEU A 113 1.09 1.45 -1.28
CA LEU A 113 1.20 0.99 0.09
C LEU A 113 0.77 -0.46 0.12
N SER A 114 1.56 -1.29 0.80
CA SER A 114 1.11 -2.56 1.36
C SER A 114 1.13 -2.48 2.89
N GLY A 115 0.07 -2.99 3.52
CA GLY A 115 -0.15 -2.86 4.95
C GLY A 115 -0.89 -4.06 5.54
N ALA A 116 -0.75 -4.25 6.86
CA ALA A 116 -1.43 -5.34 7.57
C ALA A 116 -1.54 -5.08 9.08
N GLN A 117 -2.50 -5.76 9.70
CA GLN A 117 -2.44 -6.06 11.13
C GLN A 117 -1.24 -6.97 11.43
N ARG A 118 -0.48 -6.65 12.48
CA ARG A 118 0.66 -7.45 12.91
C ARG A 118 0.27 -8.48 13.96
N ILE A 119 1.03 -9.58 14.00
CA ILE A 119 0.86 -10.61 15.02
C ILE A 119 1.61 -10.14 16.28
N HIS A 120 0.85 -9.68 17.26
CA HIS A 120 1.36 -9.19 18.55
C HIS A 120 1.50 -10.31 19.61
N ASP A 121 0.93 -11.50 19.36
CA ASP A 121 1.13 -12.68 20.19
C ASP A 121 2.44 -13.41 19.80
N PRO A 122 3.39 -13.63 20.73
CA PRO A 122 4.68 -14.23 20.41
C PRO A 122 4.60 -15.72 20.05
N GLN A 123 3.57 -16.46 20.47
CA GLN A 123 3.42 -17.88 20.09
C GLN A 123 2.96 -17.98 18.64
N LEU A 124 1.88 -17.31 18.27
CA LEU A 124 1.35 -17.28 16.90
C LEU A 124 2.37 -16.68 15.91
N LEU A 125 3.15 -15.68 16.35
CA LEU A 125 4.26 -15.13 15.55
C LEU A 125 5.35 -16.20 15.30
N THR A 126 5.69 -17.00 16.32
CA THR A 126 6.65 -18.11 16.19
C THR A 126 6.10 -19.21 15.28
N GLU A 127 4.83 -19.59 15.43
CA GLU A 127 4.16 -20.60 14.58
C GLU A 127 4.13 -20.16 13.11
N ARG A 128 3.82 -18.89 12.83
CA ARG A 128 3.88 -18.34 11.46
C ARG A 128 5.32 -18.23 10.94
N ALA A 129 6.29 -17.85 11.77
CA ALA A 129 7.70 -17.84 11.36
C ALA A 129 8.20 -19.24 10.96
N LEU A 130 7.84 -20.28 11.73
CA LEU A 130 8.13 -21.68 11.40
C LEU A 130 7.42 -22.14 10.12
N HIS A 131 6.14 -21.78 9.92
CA HIS A 131 5.42 -22.05 8.67
C HIS A 131 6.10 -21.45 7.45
N HIS A 132 6.70 -20.26 7.57
CA HIS A 132 7.48 -19.61 6.50
C HIS A 132 8.96 -20.04 6.47
N GLY A 133 9.38 -21.06 7.24
CA GLY A 133 10.74 -21.58 7.24
C GLY A 133 11.80 -20.63 7.80
N ILE A 134 11.40 -19.65 8.60
CA ILE A 134 12.30 -18.61 9.13
C ILE A 134 13.10 -19.15 10.31
N ASP A 135 14.41 -18.93 10.28
CA ASP A 135 15.33 -19.23 11.38
C ASP A 135 15.02 -18.32 12.59
N LEU A 136 14.42 -18.92 13.62
CA LEU A 136 13.97 -18.22 14.83
C LEU A 136 15.11 -17.52 15.57
N GLU A 137 16.35 -18.00 15.51
CA GLU A 137 17.46 -17.39 16.26
C GLU A 137 17.82 -16.02 15.67
N LYS A 138 17.71 -15.86 14.34
CA LYS A 138 17.94 -14.58 13.65
C LYS A 138 16.90 -13.51 13.99
N ILE A 139 15.67 -13.92 14.33
CA ILE A 139 14.56 -13.02 14.71
C ILE A 139 14.22 -13.06 16.20
N LYS A 140 15.05 -13.73 17.02
CA LYS A 140 14.81 -13.96 18.44
C LYS A 140 14.53 -12.67 19.22
N ALA A 141 15.35 -11.64 19.01
CA ALA A 141 15.19 -10.34 19.68
C ALA A 141 13.87 -9.62 19.29
N TYR A 142 13.36 -9.86 18.08
CA TYR A 142 12.07 -9.35 17.64
C TYR A 142 10.92 -10.10 18.32
N ILE A 143 10.90 -11.43 18.27
CA ILE A 143 9.88 -12.25 18.96
C ILE A 143 9.86 -11.96 20.47
N ASP A 144 11.03 -11.84 21.09
CA ASP A 144 11.16 -11.61 22.53
C ASP A 144 10.62 -10.24 22.97
N SER A 145 10.54 -9.25 22.07
CA SER A 145 9.98 -7.92 22.38
C SER A 145 8.47 -7.95 22.66
N PHE A 146 7.72 -8.86 22.03
CA PHE A 146 6.26 -8.99 22.22
C PHE A 146 5.88 -9.63 23.57
N ARG A 147 6.82 -10.34 24.22
CA ARG A 147 6.56 -11.14 25.43
C ARG A 147 6.15 -10.31 26.66
N PHE A 148 6.45 -9.02 26.68
CA PHE A 148 6.18 -8.13 27.82
C PHE A 148 4.86 -7.35 27.71
N GLY A 149 4.02 -7.72 26.74
CA GLY A 149 2.73 -7.09 26.48
C GLY A 149 2.81 -6.11 25.32
N ALA A 150 2.49 -6.57 24.11
CA ALA A 150 2.31 -5.75 22.93
C ALA A 150 0.80 -5.55 22.64
N PRO A 151 0.33 -4.31 22.41
CA PRO A 151 -1.06 -4.08 22.00
C PRO A 151 -1.31 -4.60 20.57
N PRO A 152 -2.57 -4.84 20.17
CA PRO A 152 -2.90 -5.05 18.76
C PRO A 152 -2.55 -3.79 17.95
N HIS A 153 -1.81 -3.98 16.86
CA HIS A 153 -1.31 -2.90 16.01
C HIS A 153 -1.33 -3.31 14.53
N ALA A 154 -1.36 -2.29 13.67
CA ALA A 154 -1.31 -2.43 12.22
C ALA A 154 -0.50 -1.27 11.62
N GLY A 155 -0.10 -1.42 10.37
CA GLY A 155 0.65 -0.38 9.68
C GLY A 155 0.90 -0.67 8.22
N GLY A 156 1.50 0.30 7.53
CA GLY A 156 1.88 0.26 6.13
C GLY A 156 2.85 1.40 5.79
N GLY A 157 3.56 1.27 4.68
CA GLY A 157 4.54 2.26 4.24
C GLY A 157 4.32 2.68 2.79
N ILE A 158 4.56 3.97 2.49
CA ILE A 158 4.53 4.52 1.13
C ILE A 158 5.91 4.91 0.64
N GLY A 159 6.19 4.66 -0.65
CA GLY A 159 7.34 5.23 -1.34
C GLY A 159 7.06 6.65 -1.79
N LEU A 160 7.70 7.66 -1.20
CA LEU A 160 7.49 9.09 -1.50
C LEU A 160 7.63 9.41 -3.00
N GLU A 161 8.69 8.90 -3.63
CA GLU A 161 8.96 9.10 -5.06
C GLU A 161 7.90 8.41 -5.93
N ARG A 162 7.34 7.27 -5.47
CA ARG A 162 6.30 6.48 -6.18
C ARG A 162 4.93 7.14 -6.08
N VAL A 163 4.54 7.62 -4.90
CA VAL A 163 3.32 8.43 -4.70
C VAL A 163 3.39 9.72 -5.52
N THR A 164 4.53 10.41 -5.50
CA THR A 164 4.72 11.64 -6.30
C THR A 164 4.68 11.35 -7.81
N MET A 165 5.25 10.22 -8.25
CA MET A 165 5.22 9.78 -9.65
C MET A 165 3.78 9.51 -10.10
N LEU A 166 3.00 8.75 -9.32
CA LEU A 166 1.65 8.35 -9.67
C LEU A 166 0.62 9.48 -9.51
N PHE A 167 0.80 10.40 -8.55
CA PHE A 167 -0.01 11.60 -8.46
C PHE A 167 0.10 12.46 -9.74
N LEU A 168 1.34 12.74 -10.15
CA LEU A 168 1.65 13.57 -11.32
C LEU A 168 1.55 12.82 -12.67
N GLY A 169 1.35 11.51 -12.67
CA GLY A 169 1.24 10.69 -13.90
C GLY A 169 2.56 10.48 -14.65
N LEU A 170 3.69 10.57 -13.96
CA LEU A 170 5.03 10.42 -14.54
C LEU A 170 5.37 8.94 -14.81
N HIS A 171 6.25 8.69 -15.78
CA HIS A 171 6.49 7.33 -16.30
C HIS A 171 7.65 6.58 -15.63
N ASN A 172 8.48 7.25 -14.83
CA ASN A 172 9.68 6.66 -14.24
C ASN A 172 10.01 7.32 -12.90
N VAL A 173 10.20 6.52 -11.85
CA VAL A 173 10.50 7.00 -10.47
C VAL A 173 11.80 7.83 -10.39
N ARG A 174 12.68 7.74 -11.39
CA ARG A 174 13.85 8.63 -11.52
C ARG A 174 13.49 10.08 -11.83
N GLN A 175 12.25 10.38 -12.26
CA GLN A 175 11.75 11.74 -12.47
C GLN A 175 11.36 12.43 -11.15
N THR A 176 11.11 11.65 -10.09
CA THR A 176 10.69 12.13 -8.76
C THR A 176 11.75 11.89 -7.68
N SER A 177 12.89 11.31 -8.03
CA SER A 177 14.07 11.20 -7.18
C SER A 177 15.11 12.26 -7.57
N MET A 178 15.48 13.14 -6.64
CA MET A 178 16.38 14.28 -6.90
C MET A 178 17.79 13.84 -7.37
N PHE A 179 18.31 12.74 -6.80
CA PHE A 179 19.58 12.14 -7.20
C PHE A 179 19.39 10.63 -7.38
N PRO A 180 18.91 10.18 -8.55
CA PRO A 180 18.53 8.78 -8.75
C PRO A 180 19.66 7.79 -8.46
N ARG A 181 19.31 6.72 -7.74
CA ARG A 181 20.19 5.60 -7.43
C ARG A 181 19.59 4.31 -8.00
N ASP A 182 20.45 3.53 -8.64
CA ASP A 182 20.18 2.17 -9.07
C ASP A 182 21.51 1.40 -9.15
N PRO A 183 21.53 0.07 -9.35
CA PRO A 183 22.77 -0.72 -9.38
C PRO A 183 23.80 -0.32 -10.45
N LYS A 184 23.49 0.63 -11.34
CA LYS A 184 24.39 1.16 -12.38
C LYS A 184 24.69 2.66 -12.22
N ARG A 185 24.10 3.37 -11.25
CA ARG A 185 24.30 4.82 -11.02
C ARG A 185 24.59 5.16 -9.56
N LEU A 186 25.86 5.49 -9.28
CA LEU A 186 26.35 5.93 -7.97
C LEU A 186 26.85 7.40 -7.94
N THR A 187 27.03 8.04 -9.09
CA THR A 187 27.30 9.49 -9.21
C THR A 187 26.02 10.26 -9.56
N PRO A 188 26.00 11.59 -9.40
CA PRO A 188 25.20 12.45 -10.27
C PRO A 188 25.44 12.11 -11.75
#